data_AF-A0A9D5KCN3-F1
#
_entry.id   AF-A0A9D5KCN3-F1
#
_cell.length_a   1.000
_cell.length_b   1.000
_cell.length_c   1.000
_cell.angle_alpha   90.00
_cell.angle_beta   90.00
_cell.angle_gamma   90.00
#
_symmetry.space_group_name_H-M   'P 1'
#
loop_
_entity.id
_entity.type
_entity.pdbx_description
1 polymer ?
#
loop_
_entity_poly.entity_id
_entity_poly.type
_entity_poly.pdbx_seq_one_letter_code
_entity_poly.pdbx_strand_id
1 'polypeptide(L)'
;MSNPLSALVPVEDRDDGVYISVTRELAQKLKLRDVINSLEQAGVINYDVDVIKAVIEHARGGYERIGEPFEYYNEALDRYLEIKVSPLKAAIKFNSMAITDHIKPTENVLRYCLASKGVCYGVKDDVIEKFIQEPTYDADVVVAEGEPPKNGKDGEIAYEVNINPDARPSVGKGGKADYREIQTFTSVKQGQVIARRVPPTAGEPGKTVTGDQIPASPGKDIQLPKGRNTVISEDGKFLISEKTGIVFEEGHNLHVDELLSIKSDVDFSVGNIKYSGNVVIKGNVMPGFTVEAEGDVEIGGEVESAKVLSRNGVVTIGRGVIGKGETSIYGKAGVTIGFAQNADLKTDGKLTVQKSCLHCEITCGALDATERQASIVGGHVRAFEYIEAMSIGNNNNVPTKIELLNKEKAMAEDKLGELEELKEKMTKQMAPVMREMKSKSAIVKKISKGGAAISDKQREQLKKIVDTYNGLSVKLKYIEKKIEEVNATIEEPTQCDGFIRVKDTIYPGVELSLYGMGRKVVKNKMTNKVFRIDKSELQVEG
;
A
#
# COMPACT_ATOMS: atom_id res chain seq x y z
N MET A 1 -54.25 -59.37 -28.85
CA MET A 1 -54.07 -60.09 -27.56
C MET A 1 -55.27 -59.75 -26.69
N SER A 2 -55.70 -60.64 -25.80
CA SER A 2 -56.68 -60.25 -24.78
C SER A 2 -56.01 -59.24 -23.85
N ASN A 3 -56.74 -58.21 -23.40
CA ASN A 3 -56.19 -57.24 -22.47
C ASN A 3 -55.68 -57.96 -21.20
N PRO A 4 -54.44 -57.68 -20.76
CA PRO A 4 -53.82 -58.39 -19.63
C PRO A 4 -54.53 -58.16 -18.30
N LEU A 5 -55.37 -57.13 -18.20
CA LEU A 5 -56.15 -56.83 -17.01
C LEU A 5 -57.49 -57.58 -16.95
N SER A 6 -57.97 -58.15 -18.07
CA SER A 6 -59.29 -58.81 -18.15
C SER A 6 -59.45 -59.99 -17.20
N ALA A 7 -58.34 -60.60 -16.75
CA ALA A 7 -58.35 -61.68 -15.77
C ALA A 7 -58.53 -61.20 -14.32
N LEU A 8 -58.28 -59.92 -14.05
CA LEU A 8 -58.27 -59.33 -12.70
C LEU A 8 -59.46 -58.39 -12.46
N VAL A 9 -59.91 -57.69 -13.51
CA VAL A 9 -60.88 -56.61 -13.43
C VAL A 9 -61.66 -56.52 -14.75
N PRO A 10 -62.95 -56.12 -14.76
CA PRO A 10 -63.66 -55.77 -16.00
C PRO A 10 -62.95 -54.63 -16.74
N VAL A 11 -62.57 -54.90 -18.00
CA VAL A 11 -61.86 -53.95 -18.86
C VAL A 11 -62.68 -53.66 -20.10
N GLU A 12 -62.65 -52.41 -20.54
CA GLU A 12 -63.19 -51.96 -21.81
C GLU A 12 -62.09 -51.22 -22.58
N ASP A 13 -61.62 -51.82 -23.68
CA ASP A 13 -60.71 -51.18 -24.62
C ASP A 13 -61.53 -50.33 -25.60
N ARG A 14 -61.24 -49.04 -25.64
CA ARG A 14 -61.86 -48.08 -26.57
C ARG A 14 -60.79 -47.46 -27.47
N ASP A 15 -61.22 -46.85 -28.57
CA ASP A 15 -60.31 -46.18 -29.52
C ASP A 15 -59.49 -45.05 -28.85
N ASP A 16 -60.02 -44.46 -27.78
CA ASP A 16 -59.42 -43.35 -27.04
C ASP A 16 -58.72 -43.76 -25.73
N GLY A 17 -58.65 -45.06 -25.41
CA GLY A 17 -57.94 -45.52 -24.22
C GLY A 17 -58.45 -46.81 -23.60
N VAL A 18 -57.76 -47.24 -22.55
CA VAL A 18 -58.14 -48.40 -21.73
C VAL A 18 -58.94 -47.94 -20.53
N TYR A 19 -60.10 -48.56 -20.31
CA TYR A 19 -60.99 -48.26 -19.18
C TYR A 19 -61.16 -49.50 -18.29
N ILE A 20 -61.20 -49.31 -16.98
CA ILE A 20 -61.46 -50.40 -16.03
C ILE A 20 -62.63 -50.06 -15.11
N SER A 21 -63.41 -51.06 -14.69
CA SER A 21 -64.48 -50.89 -13.69
C SER A 21 -64.14 -51.61 -12.40
N VAL A 22 -63.92 -50.84 -11.34
CA VAL A 22 -63.63 -51.37 -10.00
C VAL A 22 -64.82 -51.08 -9.08
N THR A 23 -65.54 -52.12 -8.66
CA THR A 23 -66.59 -52.00 -7.63
C THR A 23 -65.98 -52.01 -6.23
N ARG A 24 -66.70 -51.51 -5.23
CA ARG A 24 -66.25 -51.54 -3.82
C ARG A 24 -65.91 -52.94 -3.32
N GLU A 25 -66.61 -53.97 -3.79
CA GLU A 25 -66.33 -55.37 -3.44
C GLU A 25 -65.05 -55.89 -4.10
N LEU A 26 -64.79 -55.49 -5.34
CA LEU A 26 -63.59 -55.88 -6.08
C LEU A 26 -62.34 -55.17 -5.52
N ALA A 27 -62.46 -53.88 -5.18
CA ALA A 27 -61.36 -53.09 -4.59
C ALA A 27 -60.83 -53.68 -3.28
N GLN A 28 -61.67 -54.35 -2.49
CA GLN A 28 -61.24 -55.02 -1.25
C GLN A 28 -60.34 -56.25 -1.50
N LYS A 29 -60.40 -56.84 -2.70
CA LYS A 29 -59.69 -58.06 -3.08
C LYS A 29 -58.55 -57.80 -4.07
N LEU A 30 -58.68 -56.76 -4.88
CA LEU A 30 -57.73 -56.38 -5.91
C LEU A 30 -56.54 -55.63 -5.30
N LYS A 31 -55.33 -56.17 -5.44
CA LYS A 31 -54.11 -55.48 -5.01
C LYS A 31 -53.50 -54.77 -6.21
N LEU A 32 -53.12 -53.50 -6.03
CA LEU A 32 -52.42 -52.70 -7.05
C LEU A 32 -51.19 -53.45 -7.62
N ARG A 33 -50.45 -54.15 -6.76
CA ARG A 33 -49.29 -54.95 -7.17
C ARG A 33 -49.64 -56.05 -8.19
N ASP A 34 -50.79 -56.69 -8.04
CA ASP A 34 -51.20 -57.77 -8.95
C ASP A 34 -51.59 -57.22 -10.32
N VAL A 35 -52.20 -56.03 -10.34
CA VAL A 35 -52.53 -55.28 -11.57
C VAL A 35 -51.25 -54.86 -12.31
N ILE A 36 -50.30 -54.27 -11.59
CA ILE A 36 -48.99 -53.86 -12.16
C ILE A 36 -48.24 -55.08 -12.69
N ASN A 37 -48.14 -56.17 -11.92
CA ASN A 37 -47.47 -57.39 -12.35
C ASN A 37 -48.09 -57.96 -13.65
N SER A 38 -49.42 -57.89 -13.80
CA SER A 38 -50.09 -58.37 -15.02
C SER A 38 -49.72 -57.53 -16.25
N LEU A 39 -49.63 -56.21 -16.08
CA LEU A 39 -49.20 -55.28 -17.13
C LEU A 39 -47.73 -55.52 -17.52
N GLU A 40 -46.86 -55.65 -16.52
CA GLU A 40 -45.43 -55.91 -16.74
C GLU A 40 -45.17 -57.26 -17.40
N GLN A 41 -45.85 -58.33 -16.97
CA GLN A 41 -45.73 -59.66 -17.59
C GLN A 41 -46.23 -59.70 -19.03
N ALA A 42 -47.21 -58.85 -19.35
CA ALA A 42 -47.69 -58.70 -20.72
C ALA A 42 -46.80 -57.78 -21.56
N GLY A 43 -45.84 -57.08 -20.96
CA GLY A 43 -44.94 -56.15 -21.63
C GLY A 43 -45.57 -54.80 -21.95
N VAL A 44 -46.62 -54.38 -21.23
CA VAL A 44 -47.22 -53.04 -21.39
C VAL A 44 -46.25 -51.99 -20.86
N ILE A 45 -46.01 -50.91 -21.61
CA ILE A 45 -44.97 -49.90 -21.29
C ILE A 45 -45.50 -48.48 -21.04
N ASN A 46 -46.76 -48.21 -21.41
CA ASN A 46 -47.37 -46.87 -21.34
C ASN A 46 -48.50 -46.76 -20.30
N TYR A 47 -48.33 -47.36 -19.12
CA TYR A 47 -49.30 -47.31 -18.03
C TYR A 47 -48.88 -46.32 -16.93
N ASP A 48 -49.87 -45.69 -16.28
CA ASP A 48 -49.67 -44.77 -15.15
C ASP A 48 -50.13 -45.42 -13.84
N VAL A 49 -49.18 -45.66 -12.94
CA VAL A 49 -49.43 -46.33 -11.65
C VAL A 49 -50.33 -45.51 -10.74
N ASP A 50 -50.19 -44.18 -10.74
CA ASP A 50 -50.97 -43.30 -9.86
C ASP A 50 -52.41 -43.19 -10.33
N VAL A 51 -52.64 -43.15 -11.65
CA VAL A 51 -53.99 -43.18 -12.23
C VAL A 51 -54.67 -44.52 -11.93
N ILE A 52 -53.98 -45.64 -12.15
CA ILE A 52 -54.52 -46.98 -11.85
C ILE A 52 -54.85 -47.11 -10.36
N LYS A 53 -53.95 -46.64 -9.49
CA LYS A 53 -54.16 -46.62 -8.04
C LYS A 53 -55.38 -45.80 -7.66
N ALA A 54 -55.53 -44.60 -8.21
CA ALA A 54 -56.66 -43.73 -7.94
C ALA A 54 -58.00 -44.38 -8.34
N VAL A 55 -58.05 -45.04 -9.49
CA VAL A 55 -59.25 -45.77 -9.94
C VAL A 55 -59.60 -46.94 -9.00
N ILE A 56 -58.60 -47.69 -8.54
CA ILE A 56 -58.80 -48.79 -7.58
C ILE A 56 -59.31 -48.26 -6.22
N GLU A 57 -58.75 -47.15 -5.74
CA GLU A 57 -59.13 -46.53 -4.46
C GLU A 57 -60.53 -45.89 -4.50
N HIS A 58 -60.89 -45.24 -5.60
CA HIS A 58 -62.20 -44.61 -5.75
C HIS A 58 -63.34 -45.62 -5.85
N ALA A 59 -63.09 -46.78 -6.48
CA ALA A 59 -64.01 -47.92 -6.57
C ALA A 59 -65.46 -47.55 -6.91
N ARG A 60 -65.66 -46.66 -7.89
CA ARG A 60 -66.97 -46.09 -8.25
C ARG A 60 -67.89 -47.09 -8.96
N GLY A 61 -67.35 -48.21 -9.44
CA GLY A 61 -68.09 -49.25 -10.17
C GLY A 61 -68.42 -48.92 -11.63
N GLY A 62 -68.10 -47.72 -12.10
CA GLY A 62 -68.16 -47.34 -13.52
C GLY A 62 -66.81 -47.55 -14.22
N TYR A 63 -66.82 -47.56 -15.55
CA TYR A 63 -65.60 -47.60 -16.36
C TYR A 63 -64.88 -46.26 -16.30
N GLU A 64 -63.69 -46.24 -15.69
CA GLU A 64 -62.81 -45.07 -15.59
C GLU A 64 -61.56 -45.28 -16.45
N ARG A 65 -61.12 -44.23 -17.15
CA ARG A 65 -59.97 -44.26 -18.05
C ARG A 65 -58.68 -44.38 -17.23
N ILE A 66 -57.83 -45.35 -17.56
CA ILE A 66 -56.53 -45.55 -16.90
C ILE A 66 -55.32 -45.18 -17.76
N GLY A 67 -55.53 -44.91 -19.05
CA GLY A 67 -54.47 -44.49 -19.95
C GLY A 67 -54.89 -44.56 -21.41
N GLU A 68 -53.93 -44.25 -22.28
CA GLU A 68 -54.00 -44.50 -23.72
C GLU A 68 -54.11 -46.01 -24.02
N PRO A 69 -54.45 -46.41 -25.26
CA PRO A 69 -54.38 -47.82 -25.67
C PRO A 69 -53.01 -48.41 -25.33
N PHE A 70 -53.00 -49.61 -24.73
CA PHE A 70 -51.74 -50.23 -24.28
C PHE A 70 -50.76 -50.44 -25.44
N GLU A 71 -49.59 -49.84 -25.30
CA GLU A 71 -48.42 -50.13 -26.11
C GLU A 71 -47.63 -51.24 -25.44
N TYR A 72 -47.24 -52.21 -26.25
CA TYR A 72 -46.48 -53.37 -25.80
C TYR A 72 -45.04 -53.25 -26.28
N TYR A 73 -44.10 -53.57 -25.40
CA TYR A 73 -42.69 -53.60 -25.73
C TYR A 73 -42.42 -54.63 -26.83
N ASN A 74 -41.75 -54.18 -27.90
CA ASN A 74 -41.32 -55.07 -28.98
C ASN A 74 -39.86 -55.49 -28.72
N GLU A 75 -39.64 -56.72 -28.26
CA GLU A 75 -38.31 -57.29 -28.00
C GLU A 75 -37.39 -57.28 -29.25
N ALA A 76 -37.95 -57.23 -30.46
CA ALA A 76 -37.13 -57.09 -31.67
C ALA A 76 -36.36 -55.76 -31.71
N LEU A 77 -36.86 -54.72 -31.02
CA LEU A 77 -36.26 -53.38 -30.99
C LEU A 77 -34.87 -53.38 -30.34
N ASP A 78 -34.62 -54.27 -29.38
CA ASP A 78 -33.32 -54.41 -28.69
C ASP A 78 -32.16 -54.69 -29.64
N ARG A 79 -32.42 -55.29 -30.81
CA ARG A 79 -31.40 -55.58 -31.83
C ARG A 79 -30.93 -54.32 -32.57
N TYR A 80 -31.75 -53.27 -32.56
CA TYR A 80 -31.52 -52.06 -33.34
C TYR A 80 -31.29 -50.83 -32.47
N LEU A 81 -31.72 -50.84 -31.20
CA LEU A 81 -31.61 -49.72 -30.29
C LEU A 81 -30.50 -49.94 -29.26
N GLU A 82 -29.44 -49.14 -29.34
CA GLU A 82 -28.38 -49.08 -28.35
C GLU A 82 -28.50 -47.79 -27.53
N ILE A 83 -28.50 -47.90 -26.20
CA ILE A 83 -28.49 -46.74 -25.30
C ILE A 83 -27.15 -46.69 -24.57
N LYS A 84 -26.41 -45.61 -24.80
CA LYS A 84 -25.15 -45.32 -24.11
C LYS A 84 -25.41 -44.28 -23.03
N VAL A 85 -25.16 -44.66 -21.78
CA VAL A 85 -25.30 -43.77 -20.63
C VAL A 85 -23.93 -43.50 -20.04
N SER A 86 -23.63 -42.22 -19.85
CA SER A 86 -22.50 -41.70 -19.08
C SER A 86 -23.06 -40.77 -18.00
N PRO A 87 -22.28 -40.40 -16.96
CA PRO A 87 -22.77 -39.53 -15.90
C PRO A 87 -23.44 -38.24 -16.42
N LEU A 88 -22.90 -37.58 -17.45
CA LEU A 88 -23.41 -36.30 -17.95
C LEU A 88 -24.22 -36.39 -19.25
N LYS A 89 -24.30 -37.56 -19.89
CA LYS A 89 -25.00 -37.69 -21.19
C LYS A 89 -25.63 -39.06 -21.35
N ALA A 90 -26.83 -39.09 -21.91
CA ALA A 90 -27.42 -40.29 -22.49
C ALA A 90 -27.61 -40.11 -23.99
N ALA A 91 -27.18 -41.10 -24.77
CA ALA A 91 -27.34 -41.11 -26.21
C ALA A 91 -28.02 -42.39 -26.68
N ILE A 92 -28.88 -42.22 -27.68
CA ILE A 92 -29.52 -43.32 -28.41
C ILE A 92 -28.81 -43.49 -29.75
N LYS A 93 -28.53 -44.73 -30.12
CA LYS A 93 -28.09 -45.10 -31.46
C LYS A 93 -29.06 -46.12 -32.03
N PHE A 94 -29.54 -45.87 -33.24
CA PHE A 94 -30.51 -46.74 -33.90
C PHE A 94 -29.97 -47.26 -35.22
N ASN A 95 -30.01 -48.58 -35.39
CA ASN A 95 -29.37 -49.27 -36.50
C ASN A 95 -30.23 -49.19 -37.78
N SER A 96 -29.61 -48.86 -38.92
CA SER A 96 -30.31 -48.75 -40.21
C SER A 96 -30.98 -50.05 -40.69
N MET A 97 -30.57 -51.23 -40.18
CA MET A 97 -31.25 -52.51 -40.45
C MET A 97 -32.72 -52.52 -40.03
N ALA A 98 -33.13 -51.68 -39.08
CA ALA A 98 -34.52 -51.56 -38.66
C ALA A 98 -35.45 -51.12 -39.81
N ILE A 99 -34.91 -50.41 -40.82
CA ILE A 99 -35.66 -50.01 -42.02
C ILE A 99 -36.12 -51.23 -42.81
N THR A 100 -35.22 -52.21 -42.98
CA THR A 100 -35.48 -53.45 -43.74
C THR A 100 -36.52 -54.32 -43.05
N ASP A 101 -36.50 -54.36 -41.72
CA ASP A 101 -37.44 -55.13 -40.90
C ASP A 101 -38.71 -54.34 -40.54
N HIS A 102 -38.86 -53.13 -41.09
CA HIS A 102 -39.98 -52.21 -40.84
C HIS A 102 -40.25 -51.92 -39.36
N ILE A 103 -39.20 -51.91 -38.54
CA ILE A 103 -39.27 -51.63 -37.11
C ILE A 103 -39.07 -50.13 -36.88
N LYS A 104 -40.01 -49.49 -36.17
CA LYS A 104 -39.92 -48.09 -35.75
C LYS A 104 -40.14 -47.99 -34.25
N PRO A 105 -39.33 -47.22 -33.52
CA PRO A 105 -39.60 -46.93 -32.11
C PRO A 105 -40.77 -45.95 -31.99
N THR A 106 -41.54 -46.06 -30.92
CA THR A 106 -42.46 -45.00 -30.48
C THR A 106 -41.79 -44.17 -29.39
N GLU A 107 -42.32 -42.98 -29.13
CA GLU A 107 -41.82 -42.11 -28.05
C GLU A 107 -41.88 -42.82 -26.69
N ASN A 108 -43.00 -43.49 -26.40
CA ASN A 108 -43.20 -44.25 -25.16
C ASN A 108 -42.15 -45.36 -25.01
N VAL A 109 -41.80 -46.06 -26.09
CA VAL A 109 -40.74 -47.08 -26.05
C VAL A 109 -39.37 -46.45 -25.77
N LEU A 110 -39.02 -45.32 -26.39
CA LEU A 110 -37.73 -44.67 -26.13
C LEU A 110 -37.63 -44.16 -24.69
N ARG A 111 -38.70 -43.55 -24.17
CA ARG A 111 -38.79 -43.11 -22.77
C ARG A 111 -38.67 -44.28 -21.80
N TYR A 112 -39.36 -45.39 -22.09
CA TYR A 112 -39.25 -46.63 -21.31
C TYR A 112 -37.82 -47.18 -21.32
N CYS A 113 -37.16 -47.25 -22.48
CA CYS A 113 -35.78 -47.73 -22.58
C CYS A 113 -34.77 -46.79 -21.89
N LEU A 114 -34.98 -45.47 -21.93
CA LEU A 114 -34.16 -44.52 -21.19
C LEU A 114 -34.33 -44.68 -19.68
N ALA A 115 -35.58 -44.79 -19.22
CA ALA A 115 -35.92 -45.01 -17.82
C ALA A 115 -35.36 -46.34 -17.29
N SER A 116 -35.41 -47.42 -18.09
CA SER A 116 -34.86 -48.72 -17.72
C SER A 116 -33.32 -48.72 -17.60
N LYS A 117 -32.65 -47.77 -18.26
CA LYS A 117 -31.22 -47.48 -18.09
C LYS A 117 -30.94 -46.44 -16.99
N GLY A 118 -31.96 -46.05 -16.23
CA GLY A 118 -31.87 -45.12 -15.10
C GLY A 118 -31.88 -43.64 -15.49
N VAL A 119 -32.04 -43.29 -16.77
CA VAL A 119 -32.06 -41.90 -17.23
C VAL A 119 -33.38 -41.24 -16.82
N CYS A 120 -33.31 -40.26 -15.92
CA CYS A 120 -34.48 -39.57 -15.36
C CYS A 120 -34.32 -38.05 -15.31
N TYR A 121 -33.15 -37.52 -15.69
CA TYR A 121 -32.83 -36.10 -15.60
C TYR A 121 -32.22 -35.57 -16.89
N GLY A 122 -32.59 -34.34 -17.26
CA GLY A 122 -32.04 -33.65 -18.42
C GLY A 122 -32.45 -34.23 -19.78
N VAL A 123 -33.55 -34.98 -19.83
CA VAL A 123 -34.11 -35.54 -21.06
C VAL A 123 -34.56 -34.40 -21.98
N LYS A 124 -34.19 -34.48 -23.26
CA LYS A 124 -34.48 -33.48 -24.29
C LYS A 124 -35.67 -33.94 -25.13
N ASP A 125 -36.87 -33.52 -24.73
CA ASP A 125 -38.12 -33.92 -25.37
C ASP A 125 -38.15 -33.56 -26.87
N ASP A 126 -37.66 -32.38 -27.23
CA ASP A 126 -37.54 -31.90 -28.60
C ASP A 126 -36.66 -32.82 -29.48
N VAL A 127 -35.58 -33.36 -28.91
CA VAL A 127 -34.68 -34.29 -29.60
C VAL A 127 -35.34 -35.65 -29.79
N ILE A 128 -36.08 -36.13 -28.79
CA ILE A 128 -36.82 -37.40 -28.88
C ILE A 128 -37.92 -37.30 -29.93
N GLU A 129 -38.74 -36.25 -29.89
CA GLU A 129 -39.81 -36.01 -30.88
C GLU A 129 -39.25 -35.96 -32.30
N LYS A 130 -38.17 -35.21 -32.50
CA LYS A 130 -37.50 -35.13 -33.81
C LYS A 130 -36.97 -36.49 -34.26
N PHE A 131 -36.39 -37.26 -33.33
CA PHE A 131 -35.86 -38.58 -33.63
C PHE A 131 -36.95 -39.58 -34.04
N ILE A 132 -38.17 -39.46 -33.50
CA ILE A 132 -39.31 -40.30 -33.91
C ILE A 132 -39.81 -39.92 -35.31
N GLN A 133 -39.86 -38.62 -35.63
CA GLN A 133 -40.31 -38.14 -36.95
C GLN A 133 -39.28 -38.43 -38.05
N GLU A 134 -38.01 -38.19 -37.77
CA GLU A 134 -36.88 -38.36 -38.69
C GLU A 134 -35.73 -39.09 -37.96
N PRO A 135 -35.78 -40.44 -37.91
CA PRO A 135 -34.77 -41.22 -37.21
C PRO A 135 -33.39 -41.02 -37.84
N THR A 136 -32.42 -40.66 -36.99
CA THR A 136 -31.01 -40.65 -37.38
C THR A 136 -30.44 -42.03 -37.15
N TYR A 137 -29.95 -42.67 -38.22
CA TYR A 137 -29.41 -44.02 -38.16
C TYR A 137 -27.89 -44.04 -37.97
N ASP A 138 -27.41 -45.09 -37.32
CA ASP A 138 -25.99 -45.44 -37.14
C ASP A 138 -25.11 -44.36 -36.49
N ALA A 139 -25.72 -43.34 -35.89
CA ALA A 139 -25.06 -42.27 -35.15
C ALA A 139 -25.63 -42.13 -33.73
N ASP A 140 -24.78 -41.67 -32.81
CA ASP A 140 -25.18 -41.39 -31.43
C ASP A 140 -25.94 -40.06 -31.37
N VAL A 141 -27.21 -40.09 -30.96
CA VAL A 141 -28.06 -38.91 -30.75
C VAL A 141 -28.18 -38.66 -29.25
N VAL A 142 -27.68 -37.52 -28.77
CA VAL A 142 -27.75 -37.15 -27.35
C VAL A 142 -29.17 -36.74 -26.99
N VAL A 143 -29.83 -37.56 -26.18
CA VAL A 143 -31.24 -37.39 -25.78
C VAL A 143 -31.40 -37.01 -24.31
N ALA A 144 -30.33 -37.03 -23.52
CA ALA A 144 -30.32 -36.40 -22.20
C ALA A 144 -28.95 -35.80 -21.86
N GLU A 145 -28.94 -34.68 -21.14
CA GLU A 145 -27.72 -34.03 -20.63
C GLU A 145 -27.86 -33.67 -19.14
N GLY A 146 -26.89 -34.13 -18.35
CA GLY A 146 -26.74 -33.75 -16.95
C GLY A 146 -26.09 -32.38 -16.79
N GLU A 147 -26.09 -31.89 -15.57
CA GLU A 147 -25.42 -30.65 -15.18
C GLU A 147 -24.00 -30.94 -14.66
N PRO A 148 -22.93 -30.41 -15.28
CA PRO A 148 -21.58 -30.58 -14.77
C PRO A 148 -21.36 -29.80 -13.46
N PRO A 149 -20.57 -30.33 -12.50
CA PRO A 149 -20.22 -29.59 -11.28
C PRO A 149 -19.34 -28.37 -11.62
N LYS A 150 -19.48 -27.30 -10.84
CA LYS A 150 -18.60 -26.13 -10.91
C LYS A 150 -17.75 -26.05 -9.65
N ASN A 151 -16.44 -26.18 -9.79
CA ASN A 151 -15.53 -26.05 -8.65
C ASN A 151 -15.50 -24.61 -8.13
N GLY A 152 -15.30 -24.48 -6.82
CA GLY A 152 -15.08 -23.20 -6.18
C GLY A 152 -13.75 -22.57 -6.60
N LYS A 153 -13.66 -21.24 -6.50
CA LYS A 153 -12.42 -20.50 -6.69
C LYS A 153 -11.61 -20.49 -5.39
N ASP A 154 -10.30 -20.70 -5.51
CA ASP A 154 -9.37 -20.62 -4.38
C ASP A 154 -9.38 -19.21 -3.76
N GLY A 155 -9.04 -19.14 -2.47
CA GLY A 155 -8.86 -17.88 -1.77
C GLY A 155 -7.63 -17.14 -2.29
N GLU A 156 -7.69 -15.81 -2.30
CA GLU A 156 -6.62 -14.95 -2.81
C GLU A 156 -6.20 -13.93 -1.75
N ILE A 157 -4.95 -13.46 -1.81
CA ILE A 157 -4.47 -12.34 -1.00
C ILE A 157 -4.50 -11.09 -1.88
N ALA A 158 -5.27 -10.09 -1.46
CA ALA A 158 -5.25 -8.77 -2.06
C ALA A 158 -4.35 -7.85 -1.22
N TYR A 159 -3.27 -7.35 -1.83
CA TYR A 159 -2.38 -6.38 -1.19
C TYR A 159 -2.96 -4.97 -1.28
N GLU A 160 -3.09 -4.30 -0.14
CA GLU A 160 -3.61 -2.93 -0.02
C GLU A 160 -2.49 -1.87 -0.09
N VAL A 161 -1.24 -2.33 -0.12
CA VAL A 161 -0.04 -1.49 -0.27
C VAL A 161 0.86 -2.05 -1.36
N ASN A 162 1.64 -1.17 -2.00
CA ASN A 162 2.62 -1.61 -2.99
C ASN A 162 3.87 -2.14 -2.27
N ILE A 163 4.04 -3.45 -2.16
CA ILE A 163 5.17 -4.04 -1.41
C ILE A 163 6.50 -3.82 -2.12
N ASN A 164 6.48 -3.81 -3.46
CA ASN A 164 7.66 -3.64 -4.30
C ASN A 164 7.42 -2.47 -5.27
N PRO A 165 7.53 -1.22 -4.81
CA PRO A 165 7.37 -0.08 -5.69
C PRO A 165 8.42 -0.12 -6.80
N ASP A 166 7.97 0.00 -8.05
CA ASP A 166 8.87 0.20 -9.17
C ASP A 166 9.67 1.49 -8.92
N ALA A 167 11.00 1.43 -9.04
CA ALA A 167 11.89 2.59 -8.95
C ALA A 167 11.69 3.55 -10.13
N ARG A 168 10.50 4.15 -10.23
CA ARG A 168 10.13 5.11 -11.28
C ARG A 168 10.30 6.53 -10.76
N PRO A 169 10.97 7.42 -11.51
CA PRO A 169 11.05 8.83 -11.18
C PRO A 169 9.66 9.46 -11.07
N SER A 170 9.44 10.30 -10.06
CA SER A 170 8.23 11.11 -10.03
C SER A 170 8.24 12.15 -11.16
N VAL A 171 7.09 12.31 -11.82
CA VAL A 171 6.90 13.32 -12.88
C VAL A 171 6.31 14.57 -12.25
N GLY A 172 7.08 15.68 -12.24
CA GLY A 172 6.62 16.94 -11.70
C GLY A 172 5.49 17.57 -12.53
N LYS A 173 4.83 18.61 -11.98
CA LYS A 173 3.68 19.33 -12.60
C LYS A 173 3.94 19.94 -14.00
N GLY A 174 5.18 19.90 -14.50
CA GLY A 174 5.57 20.35 -15.84
C GLY A 174 6.08 19.24 -16.77
N GLY A 175 5.87 17.97 -16.45
CA GLY A 175 6.31 16.84 -17.28
C GLY A 175 7.81 16.51 -17.21
N LYS A 176 8.59 17.26 -16.41
CA LYS A 176 10.00 16.97 -16.16
C LYS A 176 10.10 15.95 -15.02
N ALA A 177 10.72 14.81 -15.31
CA ALA A 177 11.00 13.77 -14.32
C ALA A 177 12.07 14.25 -13.34
N ASP A 178 11.81 14.12 -12.03
CA ASP A 178 12.83 14.31 -11.00
C ASP A 178 13.39 12.93 -10.61
N TYR A 179 14.58 12.63 -11.13
CA TYR A 179 15.28 11.37 -10.90
C TYR A 179 15.83 11.24 -9.48
N ARG A 180 15.69 12.25 -8.63
CA ARG A 180 16.04 12.17 -7.20
C ARG A 180 14.84 11.79 -6.34
N GLU A 181 13.62 12.00 -6.82
CA GLU A 181 12.40 11.63 -6.10
C GLU A 181 11.87 10.30 -6.64
N ILE A 182 12.47 9.21 -6.15
CA ILE A 182 12.13 7.83 -6.48
C ILE A 182 11.55 7.16 -5.24
N GLN A 183 10.38 6.56 -5.35
CA GLN A 183 9.81 5.75 -4.27
C GLN A 183 10.34 4.32 -4.39
N THR A 184 11.39 4.00 -3.63
CA THR A 184 12.00 2.66 -3.57
C THR A 184 11.50 1.80 -2.43
N PHE A 185 10.70 2.37 -1.52
CA PHE A 185 10.16 1.69 -0.35
C PHE A 185 8.75 2.19 -0.03
N THR A 186 7.96 1.33 0.61
CA THR A 186 6.59 1.65 1.02
C THR A 186 6.51 1.72 2.52
N SER A 187 6.20 2.92 3.03
CA SER A 187 5.97 3.13 4.45
C SER A 187 4.51 2.88 4.82
N VAL A 188 4.31 2.23 5.97
CA VAL A 188 3.00 1.96 6.57
C VAL A 188 2.97 2.51 7.99
N LYS A 189 1.78 2.94 8.45
CA LYS A 189 1.55 3.37 9.83
C LYS A 189 1.11 2.19 10.69
N GLN A 190 1.35 2.29 12.00
CA GLN A 190 0.72 1.39 12.97
C GLN A 190 -0.81 1.37 12.78
N GLY A 191 -1.40 0.19 12.74
CA GLY A 191 -2.82 -0.03 12.50
C GLY A 191 -3.25 0.00 11.03
N GLN A 192 -2.33 0.28 10.09
CA GLN A 192 -2.65 0.28 8.66
C GLN A 192 -2.80 -1.15 8.13
N VAL A 193 -3.83 -1.38 7.30
CA VAL A 193 -4.02 -2.65 6.58
C VAL A 193 -2.98 -2.77 5.47
N ILE A 194 -2.26 -3.89 5.45
CA ILE A 194 -1.22 -4.23 4.48
C ILE A 194 -1.79 -5.15 3.39
N ALA A 195 -2.58 -6.14 3.81
CA ALA A 195 -3.19 -7.12 2.91
C ALA A 195 -4.52 -7.61 3.48
N ARG A 196 -5.40 -8.09 2.60
CA ARG A 196 -6.66 -8.76 2.99
C ARG A 196 -6.80 -10.11 2.32
N ARG A 197 -7.46 -11.03 3.03
CA ARG A 197 -7.82 -12.35 2.53
C ARG A 197 -9.17 -12.27 1.81
N VAL A 198 -9.19 -12.68 0.55
CA VAL A 198 -10.40 -12.94 -0.22
C VAL A 198 -10.76 -14.42 0.01
N PRO A 199 -11.92 -14.72 0.63
CA PRO A 199 -12.27 -16.10 0.98
C PRO A 199 -12.52 -16.97 -0.27
N PRO A 200 -12.24 -18.28 -0.20
CA PRO A 200 -12.60 -19.20 -1.28
C PRO A 200 -14.11 -19.28 -1.47
N THR A 201 -14.55 -19.67 -2.67
CA THR A 201 -15.96 -19.91 -2.94
C THR A 201 -16.31 -21.39 -2.78
N ALA A 202 -17.57 -21.67 -2.40
CA ALA A 202 -18.09 -23.01 -2.49
C ALA A 202 -18.16 -23.47 -3.96
N GLY A 203 -18.02 -24.78 -4.18
CA GLY A 203 -18.38 -25.38 -5.46
C GLY A 203 -19.89 -25.62 -5.55
N GLU A 204 -20.42 -25.61 -6.78
CA GLU A 204 -21.81 -25.96 -7.07
C GLU A 204 -21.85 -27.42 -7.54
N PRO A 205 -22.50 -28.33 -6.80
CA PRO A 205 -22.66 -29.72 -7.23
C PRO A 205 -23.37 -29.80 -8.58
N GLY A 206 -22.91 -30.73 -9.42
CA GLY A 206 -23.59 -31.09 -10.66
C GLY A 206 -24.65 -32.15 -10.42
N LYS A 207 -25.31 -32.58 -11.49
CA LYS A 207 -26.31 -33.63 -11.48
C LYS A 207 -26.17 -34.51 -12.72
N THR A 208 -26.11 -35.81 -12.52
CA THR A 208 -26.04 -36.79 -13.61
C THR A 208 -27.37 -36.92 -14.35
N VAL A 209 -27.36 -37.53 -15.54
CA VAL A 209 -28.58 -37.92 -16.25
C VAL A 209 -29.42 -38.96 -15.50
N THR A 210 -28.83 -39.67 -14.53
CA THR A 210 -29.51 -40.62 -13.64
C THR A 210 -30.08 -39.98 -12.37
N GLY A 211 -29.86 -38.68 -12.18
CA GLY A 211 -30.36 -37.91 -11.05
C GLY A 211 -29.43 -37.85 -9.84
N ASP A 212 -28.32 -38.60 -9.85
CA ASP A 212 -27.31 -38.58 -8.80
C ASP A 212 -26.52 -37.27 -8.78
N GLN A 213 -26.19 -36.75 -7.59
CA GLN A 213 -25.35 -35.56 -7.45
C GLN A 213 -23.89 -35.85 -7.80
N ILE A 214 -23.26 -34.93 -8.53
CA ILE A 214 -21.83 -34.94 -8.79
C ILE A 214 -21.18 -33.93 -7.85
N PRO A 215 -20.35 -34.35 -6.88
CA PRO A 215 -19.76 -33.43 -5.92
C PRO A 215 -18.82 -32.44 -6.61
N ALA A 216 -18.90 -31.17 -6.23
CA ALA A 216 -17.94 -30.15 -6.62
C ALA A 216 -16.87 -29.97 -5.53
N SER A 217 -15.66 -29.64 -5.95
CA SER A 217 -14.60 -29.32 -4.99
C SER A 217 -14.72 -27.86 -4.54
N PRO A 218 -14.69 -27.55 -3.23
CA PRO A 218 -14.59 -26.18 -2.76
C PRO A 218 -13.21 -25.60 -3.10
N GLY A 219 -13.13 -24.28 -3.23
CA GLY A 219 -11.84 -23.60 -3.37
C GLY A 219 -10.96 -23.81 -2.14
N LYS A 220 -9.64 -23.84 -2.33
CA LYS A 220 -8.66 -23.96 -1.26
C LYS A 220 -8.55 -22.65 -0.48
N ASP A 221 -8.49 -22.75 0.84
CA ASP A 221 -8.25 -21.58 1.68
C ASP A 221 -6.77 -21.17 1.66
N ILE A 222 -6.51 -19.88 1.87
CA ILE A 222 -5.17 -19.29 1.91
C ILE A 222 -4.94 -18.58 3.24
N GLN A 223 -3.75 -18.74 3.81
CA GLN A 223 -3.36 -18.05 5.03
C GLN A 223 -2.79 -16.67 4.71
N LEU A 224 -3.07 -15.68 5.56
CA LEU A 224 -2.44 -14.37 5.44
C LEU A 224 -0.93 -14.47 5.69
N PRO A 225 -0.11 -13.72 4.93
CA PRO A 225 1.35 -13.80 4.97
C PRO A 225 1.91 -13.05 6.18
N LYS A 226 1.65 -13.57 7.39
CA LYS A 226 2.06 -12.91 8.64
C LYS A 226 3.56 -13.01 8.88
N GLY A 227 4.22 -11.86 8.98
CA GLY A 227 5.61 -11.75 9.40
C GLY A 227 5.79 -10.92 10.67
N ARG A 228 7.00 -10.36 10.83
CA ARG A 228 7.42 -9.55 11.98
C ARG A 228 6.70 -8.19 11.97
N ASN A 229 6.30 -7.71 13.15
CA ASN A 229 5.57 -6.45 13.34
C ASN A 229 4.27 -6.34 12.52
N THR A 230 3.62 -7.49 12.29
CA THR A 230 2.31 -7.57 11.65
C THR A 230 1.40 -8.48 12.46
N VAL A 231 0.12 -8.13 12.51
CA VAL A 231 -0.92 -8.87 13.23
C VAL A 231 -2.07 -9.17 12.30
N ILE A 232 -2.65 -10.36 12.46
CA ILE A 232 -3.89 -10.71 11.77
C ILE A 232 -5.06 -10.20 12.62
N SER A 233 -6.02 -9.53 12.00
CA SER A 233 -7.24 -9.07 12.67
C SER A 233 -7.99 -10.23 13.35
N GLU A 234 -8.78 -9.93 14.39
CA GLU A 234 -9.53 -10.94 15.13
C GLU A 234 -10.46 -11.78 14.25
N ASP A 235 -11.00 -11.19 13.18
CA ASP A 235 -11.86 -11.87 12.20
C ASP A 235 -11.09 -12.69 11.15
N GLY A 236 -9.75 -12.69 11.18
CA GLY A 236 -8.89 -13.45 10.27
C GLY A 236 -8.89 -12.95 8.82
N LYS A 237 -9.33 -11.71 8.57
CA LYS A 237 -9.48 -11.16 7.21
C LYS A 237 -8.40 -10.18 6.79
N PHE A 238 -7.75 -9.50 7.74
CA PHE A 238 -6.81 -8.44 7.45
C PHE A 238 -5.45 -8.73 8.09
N LEU A 239 -4.39 -8.43 7.35
CA LEU A 239 -3.05 -8.30 7.89
C LEU A 239 -2.78 -6.81 8.14
N ILE A 240 -2.50 -6.47 9.40
CA ILE A 240 -2.39 -5.11 9.90
C ILE A 240 -0.97 -4.88 10.40
N SER A 241 -0.42 -3.70 10.15
CA SER A 241 0.87 -3.31 10.71
C SER A 241 0.78 -3.06 12.21
N GLU A 242 1.62 -3.72 13.02
CA GLU A 242 1.69 -3.45 14.47
C GLU A 242 2.52 -2.20 14.79
N LYS A 243 3.36 -1.76 13.85
CA LYS A 243 4.30 -0.64 14.00
C LYS A 243 4.24 0.29 12.81
N THR A 244 4.72 1.53 12.97
CA THR A 244 4.98 2.41 11.82
C THR A 244 6.35 2.05 11.26
N GLY A 245 6.44 1.76 9.97
CA GLY A 245 7.66 1.20 9.39
C GLY A 245 7.66 1.11 7.87
N ILE A 246 8.61 0.34 7.34
CA ILE A 246 8.72 -0.04 5.93
C ILE A 246 8.25 -1.48 5.75
N VAL A 247 7.33 -1.71 4.82
CA VAL A 247 6.88 -3.06 4.49
C VAL A 247 7.88 -3.72 3.53
N PHE A 248 8.19 -4.99 3.78
CA PHE A 248 9.00 -5.81 2.89
C PHE A 248 8.54 -7.27 2.92
N GLU A 249 8.83 -8.00 1.84
CA GLU A 249 8.55 -9.42 1.70
C GLU A 249 9.82 -10.23 1.97
N GLU A 250 9.72 -11.24 2.84
CA GLU A 250 10.79 -12.19 3.11
C GLU A 250 10.20 -13.61 3.05
N GLY A 251 10.58 -14.37 2.03
CA GLY A 251 9.96 -15.67 1.74
C GLY A 251 8.52 -15.49 1.27
N HIS A 252 7.56 -15.93 2.09
CA HIS A 252 6.11 -15.78 1.84
C HIS A 252 5.43 -14.85 2.85
N ASN A 253 6.19 -14.22 3.75
CA ASN A 253 5.65 -13.40 4.82
C ASN A 253 5.92 -11.92 4.56
N LEU A 254 4.99 -11.07 5.00
CA LEU A 254 5.15 -9.64 5.01
C LEU A 254 5.60 -9.17 6.39
N HIS A 255 6.67 -8.39 6.39
CA HIS A 255 7.29 -7.86 7.58
C HIS A 255 7.24 -6.33 7.55
N VAL A 256 7.28 -5.71 8.72
CA VAL A 256 7.43 -4.26 8.87
C VAL A 256 8.67 -3.96 9.69
N ASP A 257 9.61 -3.17 9.16
CA ASP A 257 10.78 -2.71 9.91
C ASP A 257 10.61 -1.24 10.32
N GLU A 258 10.92 -0.91 11.57
CA GLU A 258 10.95 0.48 12.07
C GLU A 258 12.22 1.22 11.59
N LEU A 259 13.20 0.46 11.09
CA LEU A 259 14.46 0.93 10.54
C LEU A 259 14.41 0.91 9.01
N LEU A 260 14.69 2.04 8.37
CA LEU A 260 14.96 2.04 6.93
C LEU A 260 16.43 1.67 6.69
N SER A 261 16.67 0.46 6.19
CA SER A 261 18.02 -0.06 5.91
C SER A 261 18.32 -0.08 4.42
N ILE A 262 19.32 0.69 4.00
CA ILE A 262 19.76 0.81 2.61
C ILE A 262 21.12 0.12 2.51
N LYS A 263 21.14 -1.00 1.78
CA LYS A 263 22.32 -1.86 1.64
C LYS A 263 23.37 -1.29 0.68
N SER A 264 23.00 -0.31 -0.13
CA SER A 264 23.82 0.31 -1.18
C SER A 264 24.04 1.81 -0.91
N ASP A 265 24.56 2.50 -1.92
CA ASP A 265 24.71 3.95 -1.92
C ASP A 265 23.37 4.64 -2.17
N VAL A 266 23.24 5.87 -1.66
CA VAL A 266 22.15 6.79 -2.00
C VAL A 266 22.53 7.53 -3.27
N ASP A 267 21.99 7.08 -4.39
CA ASP A 267 22.22 7.60 -5.73
C ASP A 267 20.91 7.67 -6.53
N PHE A 268 20.99 7.74 -7.86
CA PHE A 268 19.80 7.76 -8.74
C PHE A 268 19.02 6.45 -8.78
N SER A 269 19.49 5.37 -8.15
CA SER A 269 18.72 4.14 -7.99
C SER A 269 17.84 4.18 -6.74
N VAL A 270 18.29 4.87 -5.69
CA VAL A 270 17.60 4.98 -4.40
C VAL A 270 16.76 6.25 -4.30
N GLY A 271 17.31 7.39 -4.74
CA GLY A 271 16.70 8.72 -4.58
C GLY A 271 17.00 9.38 -3.23
N ASN A 272 16.41 10.55 -3.01
CA ASN A 272 16.37 11.22 -1.73
C ASN A 272 15.59 10.38 -0.72
N ILE A 273 16.01 10.45 0.54
CA ILE A 273 15.39 9.70 1.62
C ILE A 273 14.70 10.68 2.55
N LYS A 274 13.41 10.43 2.82
CA LYS A 274 12.66 11.12 3.85
C LYS A 274 11.87 10.10 4.66
N TYR A 275 12.26 9.92 5.91
CA TYR A 275 11.70 8.86 6.75
C TYR A 275 11.40 9.33 8.18
N SER A 276 10.30 8.84 8.75
CA SER A 276 9.85 9.22 10.10
C SER A 276 10.46 8.38 11.22
N GLY A 277 11.33 7.43 10.90
CA GLY A 277 12.04 6.59 11.87
C GLY A 277 13.56 6.74 11.73
N ASN A 278 14.28 5.69 12.12
CA ASN A 278 15.73 5.62 12.01
C ASN A 278 16.15 5.18 10.61
N VAL A 279 17.27 5.69 10.12
CA VAL A 279 17.82 5.35 8.80
C VAL A 279 19.23 4.81 8.95
N VAL A 280 19.51 3.66 8.34
CA VAL A 280 20.84 3.06 8.26
C VAL A 280 21.22 2.88 6.79
N ILE A 281 22.35 3.44 6.40
CA ILE A 281 22.90 3.40 5.05
C ILE A 281 24.24 2.71 5.13
N LYS A 282 24.37 1.53 4.52
CA LYS A 282 25.64 0.79 4.53
C LYS A 282 26.66 1.36 3.54
N GLY A 283 26.18 2.01 2.48
CA GLY A 283 26.99 2.69 1.48
C GLY A 283 27.25 4.17 1.78
N ASN A 284 27.48 4.90 0.71
CA ASN A 284 27.76 6.34 0.68
C ASN A 284 26.50 7.16 0.37
N VAL A 285 26.55 8.46 0.63
CA VAL A 285 25.56 9.43 0.13
C VAL A 285 26.20 10.25 -0.98
N MET A 286 25.71 10.08 -2.20
CA MET A 286 26.29 10.70 -3.40
C MET A 286 26.00 12.21 -3.49
N PRO A 287 26.77 12.95 -4.31
CA PRO A 287 26.58 14.38 -4.53
C PRO A 287 25.15 14.79 -4.92
N GLY A 288 24.61 15.76 -4.20
CA GLY A 288 23.31 16.38 -4.48
C GLY A 288 22.09 15.62 -3.94
N PHE A 289 22.29 14.52 -3.21
CA PHE A 289 21.21 13.79 -2.54
C PHE A 289 20.96 14.33 -1.13
N THR A 290 19.75 14.09 -0.64
CA THR A 290 19.31 14.50 0.70
C THR A 290 18.79 13.30 1.48
N VAL A 291 19.20 13.19 2.74
CA VAL A 291 18.72 12.20 3.70
C VAL A 291 18.11 12.94 4.89
N GLU A 292 16.79 12.84 5.06
CA GLU A 292 16.06 13.37 6.20
C GLU A 292 15.43 12.24 7.01
N ALA A 293 15.71 12.23 8.32
CA ALA A 293 15.08 11.33 9.28
C ALA A 293 14.52 12.10 10.48
N GLU A 294 13.41 11.62 11.04
CA GLU A 294 12.96 12.09 12.37
C GLU A 294 13.83 11.53 13.50
N GLY A 295 14.31 10.29 13.34
CA GLY A 295 15.18 9.60 14.28
C GLY A 295 16.65 9.63 13.87
N ASP A 296 17.43 8.65 14.33
CA ASP A 296 18.87 8.55 14.09
C ASP A 296 19.20 8.26 12.62
N VAL A 297 20.34 8.77 12.16
CA VAL A 297 20.89 8.49 10.83
C VAL A 297 22.29 7.91 10.97
N GLU A 298 22.47 6.67 10.52
CA GLU A 298 23.78 6.00 10.47
C GLU A 298 24.20 5.81 9.01
N ILE A 299 25.39 6.28 8.65
CA ILE A 299 25.98 6.16 7.32
C ILE A 299 27.31 5.44 7.50
N GLY A 300 27.45 4.23 6.96
CA GLY A 300 28.68 3.44 7.04
C GLY A 300 29.80 3.97 6.13
N GLY A 301 29.43 4.59 5.01
CA GLY A 301 30.34 5.16 4.03
C GLY A 301 30.65 6.64 4.23
N GLU A 302 30.90 7.31 3.11
CA GLU A 302 31.22 8.73 3.02
C GLU A 302 30.00 9.55 2.58
N VAL A 303 29.97 10.83 2.95
CA VAL A 303 28.97 11.79 2.50
C VAL A 303 29.66 12.83 1.63
N GLU A 304 29.30 12.88 0.35
CA GLU A 304 29.91 13.79 -0.61
C GLU A 304 28.90 14.83 -1.08
N SER A 305 29.16 16.13 -0.90
CA SER A 305 28.33 17.21 -1.45
C SER A 305 26.80 17.02 -1.27
N ALA A 306 26.39 16.55 -0.10
CA ALA A 306 25.02 16.13 0.20
C ALA A 306 24.50 16.74 1.51
N LYS A 307 23.19 16.58 1.75
CA LYS A 307 22.51 17.09 2.95
C LYS A 307 22.01 15.93 3.80
N VAL A 308 22.38 15.91 5.08
CA VAL A 308 21.94 14.89 6.04
C VAL A 308 21.33 15.57 7.24
N LEU A 309 20.09 15.24 7.55
CA LEU A 309 19.29 15.86 8.59
C LEU A 309 18.64 14.79 9.48
N SER A 310 19.00 14.79 10.76
CA SER A 310 18.25 14.10 11.82
C SER A 310 17.55 15.13 12.70
N ARG A 311 16.21 15.11 12.71
CA ARG A 311 15.40 16.13 13.38
C ARG A 311 15.41 15.98 14.90
N ASN A 312 15.43 14.75 15.43
CA ASN A 312 15.42 14.50 16.87
C ASN A 312 16.54 13.57 17.36
N GLY A 313 17.32 12.99 16.46
CA GLY A 313 18.32 11.98 16.77
C GLY A 313 19.77 12.44 16.55
N VAL A 314 20.64 11.45 16.47
CA VAL A 314 22.08 11.57 16.21
C VAL A 314 22.38 11.24 14.75
N VAL A 315 23.35 11.94 14.17
CA VAL A 315 23.94 11.55 12.88
C VAL A 315 25.30 10.92 13.11
N THR A 316 25.50 9.68 12.67
CA THR A 316 26.78 8.96 12.74
C THR A 316 27.27 8.64 11.33
N ILE A 317 28.46 9.12 10.98
CA ILE A 317 29.10 8.87 9.68
C ILE A 317 30.41 8.12 9.94
N GLY A 318 30.41 6.83 9.59
CA GLY A 318 31.49 5.90 9.90
C GLY A 318 32.83 6.27 9.25
N ARG A 319 32.81 6.93 8.09
CA ARG A 319 34.03 7.44 7.44
C ARG A 319 34.14 8.95 7.55
N GLY A 320 33.58 9.71 6.63
CA GLY A 320 33.77 11.15 6.65
C GLY A 320 32.92 11.89 5.64
N VAL A 321 33.07 13.21 5.69
CA VAL A 321 32.30 14.17 4.91
C VAL A 321 33.25 14.92 4.00
N ILE A 322 33.00 14.88 2.70
CA ILE A 322 33.78 15.61 1.70
C ILE A 322 32.85 16.62 1.04
N GLY A 323 33.02 17.87 1.43
CA GLY A 323 32.23 18.96 0.91
C GLY A 323 32.87 19.64 -0.30
N LYS A 324 32.10 19.75 -1.38
CA LYS A 324 32.24 20.83 -2.37
C LYS A 324 30.87 21.50 -2.49
N GLY A 325 30.75 22.77 -2.09
CA GLY A 325 29.48 23.50 -2.15
C GLY A 325 28.59 23.32 -0.90
N GLU A 326 27.27 23.18 -1.09
CA GLU A 326 26.24 23.14 -0.01
C GLU A 326 26.18 21.80 0.77
N THR A 327 27.29 21.36 1.35
CA THR A 327 27.31 20.14 2.19
C THR A 327 26.93 20.51 3.62
N SER A 328 25.85 19.92 4.13
CA SER A 328 25.33 20.26 5.45
C SER A 328 24.90 19.00 6.20
N ILE A 329 25.44 18.83 7.41
CA ILE A 329 25.12 17.73 8.32
C ILE A 329 24.51 18.33 9.58
N TYR A 330 23.28 17.94 9.90
CA TYR A 330 22.63 18.32 11.14
C TYR A 330 22.08 17.11 11.88
N GLY A 331 22.46 16.97 13.14
CA GLY A 331 21.83 16.03 14.06
C GLY A 331 21.51 16.73 15.37
N LYS A 332 20.23 16.79 15.75
CA LYS A 332 19.80 17.54 16.93
C LYS A 332 20.49 17.06 18.20
N ALA A 333 20.49 15.75 18.46
CA ALA A 333 21.05 15.19 19.69
C ALA A 333 22.59 15.04 19.65
N GLY A 334 23.18 14.94 18.45
CA GLY A 334 24.62 14.82 18.29
C GLY A 334 25.04 14.53 16.85
N VAL A 335 26.34 14.69 16.59
CA VAL A 335 26.98 14.32 15.33
C VAL A 335 28.29 13.60 15.62
N THR A 336 28.49 12.42 15.05
CA THR A 336 29.76 11.68 15.14
C THR A 336 30.29 11.43 13.75
N ILE A 337 31.53 11.84 13.50
CA ILE A 337 32.18 11.72 12.20
C ILE A 337 33.63 11.25 12.35
N GLY A 338 34.12 10.50 11.36
CA GLY A 338 35.55 10.20 11.28
C GLY A 338 36.34 11.44 10.88
N PHE A 339 36.12 11.97 9.67
CA PHE A 339 36.71 13.22 9.22
C PHE A 339 35.70 14.10 8.47
N ALA A 340 35.98 15.39 8.35
CA ALA A 340 35.22 16.30 7.50
C ALA A 340 36.15 17.28 6.78
N GLN A 341 35.78 17.65 5.55
CA GLN A 341 36.48 18.65 4.77
C GLN A 341 35.46 19.57 4.08
N ASN A 342 35.62 20.90 4.18
CA ASN A 342 34.78 21.90 3.51
C ASN A 342 33.27 21.69 3.73
N ALA A 343 32.87 21.37 4.96
CA ALA A 343 31.49 21.01 5.31
C ALA A 343 30.94 21.88 6.45
N ASP A 344 29.62 22.08 6.43
CA ASP A 344 28.85 22.71 7.52
C ASP A 344 28.30 21.61 8.44
N LEU A 345 28.74 21.59 9.70
CA LEU A 345 28.38 20.59 10.70
C LEU A 345 27.67 21.26 11.88
N LYS A 346 26.43 20.85 12.14
CA LYS A 346 25.58 21.49 13.15
C LYS A 346 24.93 20.48 14.09
N THR A 347 24.87 20.81 15.38
CA THR A 347 24.16 20.00 16.39
C THR A 347 23.80 20.83 17.61
N ASP A 348 22.69 20.51 18.28
CA ASP A 348 22.34 21.13 19.56
C ASP A 348 23.07 20.42 20.72
N GLY A 349 23.60 19.22 20.48
CA GLY A 349 24.30 18.37 21.44
C GLY A 349 25.80 18.28 21.17
N LYS A 350 26.36 17.08 21.36
CA LYS A 350 27.81 16.86 21.22
C LYS A 350 28.19 16.52 19.78
N LEU A 351 29.23 17.17 19.26
CA LEU A 351 29.90 16.80 18.02
C LEU A 351 31.22 16.08 18.33
N THR A 352 31.37 14.86 17.83
CA THR A 352 32.57 14.03 18.02
C THR A 352 33.33 13.87 16.70
N VAL A 353 34.63 14.18 16.72
CA VAL A 353 35.54 14.07 15.56
C VAL A 353 36.64 13.05 15.86
N GLN A 354 36.71 11.97 15.08
CA GLN A 354 37.68 10.91 15.36
C GLN A 354 39.05 11.13 14.70
N LYS A 355 39.12 11.85 13.57
CA LYS A 355 40.35 12.04 12.77
C LYS A 355 40.64 13.49 12.46
N SER A 356 39.83 14.18 11.67
CA SER A 356 40.17 15.58 11.33
C SER A 356 38.99 16.37 10.78
N CYS A 357 38.91 17.65 11.13
CA CYS A 357 38.06 18.61 10.44
C CYS A 357 38.95 19.64 9.73
N LEU A 358 38.76 19.79 8.41
CA LEU A 358 39.54 20.64 7.53
C LEU A 358 38.64 21.68 6.87
N HIS A 359 38.85 22.97 7.14
CA HIS A 359 38.05 24.06 6.55
C HIS A 359 36.54 23.87 6.77
N CYS A 360 36.13 23.48 7.97
CA CYS A 360 34.74 23.24 8.33
C CYS A 360 34.14 24.45 9.05
N GLU A 361 32.84 24.65 8.86
CA GLU A 361 32.01 25.50 9.72
C GLU A 361 31.31 24.59 10.72
N ILE A 362 31.53 24.78 12.00
CA ILE A 362 31.02 23.88 13.05
C ILE A 362 30.24 24.70 14.07
N THR A 363 28.98 24.32 14.33
CA THR A 363 28.19 24.86 15.45
C THR A 363 27.67 23.69 16.28
N CYS A 364 28.05 23.62 17.55
CA CYS A 364 27.70 22.50 18.43
C CYS A 364 27.40 22.93 19.87
N GLY A 365 26.73 22.08 20.64
CA GLY A 365 26.68 22.22 22.10
C GLY A 365 28.08 22.06 22.69
N ALA A 366 28.68 20.91 22.47
CA ALA A 366 30.07 20.61 22.85
C ALA A 366 30.85 19.97 21.70
N LEU A 367 32.14 20.28 21.59
CA LEU A 367 33.04 19.64 20.63
C LEU A 367 34.03 18.71 21.33
N ASP A 368 34.09 17.45 20.88
CA ASP A 368 35.02 16.42 21.34
C ASP A 368 35.82 15.87 20.16
N ALA A 369 37.04 16.37 20.01
CA ALA A 369 38.01 15.95 19.02
C ALA A 369 39.27 15.43 19.71
N THR A 370 39.10 14.51 20.68
CA THR A 370 40.18 14.10 21.59
C THR A 370 40.89 12.80 21.22
N GLU A 371 40.48 12.15 20.13
CA GLU A 371 41.15 10.97 19.60
C GLU A 371 42.61 11.26 19.22
N ARG A 372 43.47 10.24 19.24
CA ARG A 372 44.93 10.43 19.07
C ARG A 372 45.32 11.12 17.76
N GLN A 373 44.55 10.88 16.69
CA GLN A 373 44.79 11.47 15.37
C GLN A 373 43.95 12.74 15.14
N ALA A 374 43.10 13.13 16.09
CA ALA A 374 42.15 14.22 15.94
C ALA A 374 42.82 15.58 15.74
N SER A 375 42.44 16.30 14.69
CA SER A 375 42.90 17.68 14.48
C SER A 375 41.82 18.57 13.89
N ILE A 376 41.74 19.81 14.37
CA ILE A 376 40.88 20.86 13.80
C ILE A 376 41.77 21.86 13.07
N VAL A 377 41.62 21.99 11.75
CA VAL A 377 42.47 22.85 10.93
C VAL A 377 41.64 23.65 9.94
N GLY A 378 41.63 24.96 10.09
CA GLY A 378 40.93 25.85 9.19
C GLY A 378 39.41 25.87 9.40
N GLY A 379 38.82 27.04 9.12
CA GLY A 379 37.39 27.27 9.30
C GLY A 379 37.07 27.85 10.68
N HIS A 380 35.82 27.67 11.10
CA HIS A 380 35.28 28.30 12.31
C HIS A 380 34.50 27.27 13.13
N VAL A 381 34.89 27.12 14.39
CA VAL A 381 34.17 26.33 15.39
C VAL A 381 33.49 27.26 16.37
N ARG A 382 32.18 27.08 16.55
CA ARG A 382 31.36 27.68 17.61
C ARG A 382 30.84 26.57 18.51
N ALA A 383 31.11 26.64 19.81
CA ALA A 383 30.53 25.74 20.80
C ALA A 383 29.84 26.53 21.93
N PHE A 384 28.90 25.89 22.61
CA PHE A 384 28.12 26.53 23.69
C PHE A 384 28.52 26.09 25.10
N GLU A 385 29.12 24.90 25.24
CA GLU A 385 29.49 24.30 26.53
C GLU A 385 31.00 24.20 26.69
N TYR A 386 31.67 23.38 25.87
CA TYR A 386 33.13 23.22 25.91
C TYR A 386 33.68 22.77 24.56
N ILE A 387 34.99 22.94 24.40
CA ILE A 387 35.75 22.45 23.26
C ILE A 387 36.95 21.68 23.78
N GLU A 388 37.03 20.40 23.42
CA GLU A 388 38.22 19.58 23.66
C GLU A 388 38.78 19.09 22.34
N ALA A 389 40.07 19.28 22.12
CA ALA A 389 40.75 18.82 20.92
C ALA A 389 42.14 18.26 21.23
N MET A 390 42.57 17.25 20.47
CA MET A 390 43.93 16.75 20.52
C MET A 390 44.89 17.79 19.92
N SER A 391 44.61 18.26 18.70
CA SER A 391 45.37 19.35 18.08
C SER A 391 44.47 20.40 17.41
N ILE A 392 44.85 21.68 17.51
CA ILE A 392 44.15 22.80 16.83
C ILE A 392 45.15 23.62 16.02
N GLY A 393 44.85 23.79 14.73
CA GLY A 393 45.70 24.44 13.74
C GLY A 393 46.78 23.50 13.18
N ASN A 394 47.68 24.05 12.37
CA ASN A 394 48.81 23.31 11.79
C ASN A 394 50.04 24.21 11.60
N ASN A 395 51.17 23.61 11.20
CA ASN A 395 52.43 24.33 10.95
C ASN A 395 52.37 25.36 9.81
N ASN A 396 51.35 25.29 8.96
CA ASN A 396 51.15 26.24 7.87
C ASN A 396 50.39 27.50 8.33
N ASN A 397 50.11 27.63 9.62
CA ASN A 397 49.35 28.74 10.22
C ASN A 397 48.01 28.97 9.52
N VAL A 398 47.32 27.89 9.15
CA VAL A 398 46.01 27.98 8.52
C VAL A 398 45.05 28.70 9.48
N PRO A 399 44.40 29.81 9.06
CA PRO A 399 43.48 30.56 9.90
C PRO A 399 42.39 29.65 10.46
N THR A 400 42.41 29.46 11.78
CA THR A 400 41.49 28.57 12.49
C THR A 400 40.86 29.37 13.62
N LYS A 401 39.54 29.55 13.59
CA LYS A 401 38.81 30.34 14.57
C LYS A 401 38.03 29.42 15.49
N ILE A 402 38.27 29.53 16.79
CA ILE A 402 37.59 28.74 17.82
C ILE A 402 36.88 29.70 18.77
N GLU A 403 35.57 29.58 18.85
CA GLU A 403 34.72 30.43 19.67
C GLU A 403 33.88 29.61 20.63
N LEU A 404 33.92 30.00 21.90
CA LEU A 404 33.00 29.55 22.91
C LEU A 404 31.98 30.66 23.16
N LEU A 405 30.70 30.36 22.99
CA LEU A 405 29.62 31.34 23.04
C LEU A 405 28.63 30.96 24.13
N ASN A 406 27.94 31.95 24.70
CA ASN A 406 26.78 31.66 25.54
C ASN A 406 25.59 31.32 24.62
N LYS A 407 24.93 30.18 24.87
CA LYS A 407 23.85 29.66 24.02
C LYS A 407 22.69 30.65 23.85
N GLU A 408 22.24 31.23 24.95
CA GLU A 408 21.09 32.15 24.96
C GLU A 408 21.43 33.43 24.20
N LYS A 409 22.60 33.99 24.47
CA LYS A 409 23.12 35.16 23.76
C LYS A 409 23.29 34.91 22.27
N ALA A 410 23.94 33.81 21.89
CA ALA A 410 24.16 33.46 20.48
C ALA A 410 22.83 33.23 19.74
N MET A 411 21.86 32.52 20.34
CA MET A 411 20.53 32.34 19.76
C MET A 411 19.77 33.67 19.63
N ALA A 412 19.91 34.57 20.60
CA ALA A 412 19.30 35.90 20.53
C ALA A 412 19.94 36.77 19.45
N GLU A 413 21.27 36.75 19.32
CA GLU A 413 22.02 37.47 18.27
C GLU A 413 21.72 36.93 16.87
N ASP A 414 21.64 35.61 16.67
CA ASP A 414 21.24 35.00 15.39
C ASP A 414 19.81 35.39 15.01
N LYS A 415 18.87 35.29 15.97
CA LYS A 415 17.48 35.69 15.78
C LYS A 415 17.34 37.19 15.50
N LEU A 416 18.17 38.02 16.12
CA LEU A 416 18.25 39.44 15.85
C LEU A 416 18.68 39.69 14.40
N GLY A 417 19.74 39.01 13.95
CA GLY A 417 20.22 39.09 12.56
C GLY A 417 19.14 38.69 11.55
N GLU A 418 18.41 37.59 11.77
CA GLU A 418 17.29 37.17 10.92
C GLU A 418 16.17 38.23 10.85
N LEU A 419 15.83 38.82 12.00
CA LEU A 419 14.82 39.88 12.08
C LEU A 419 15.28 41.16 11.37
N GLU A 420 16.56 41.52 11.48
CA GLU A 420 17.16 42.66 10.78
C GLU A 420 17.17 42.47 9.27
N GLU A 421 17.55 41.29 8.78
CA GLU A 421 17.46 40.96 7.34
C GLU A 421 16.01 41.03 6.85
N LEU A 422 15.06 40.51 7.63
CA LEU A 422 13.64 40.55 7.29
C LEU A 422 13.13 42.00 7.27
N LYS A 423 13.56 42.83 8.21
CA LYS A 423 13.29 44.28 8.24
C LYS A 423 13.84 44.94 6.99
N GLU A 424 15.07 44.63 6.57
CA GLU A 424 15.67 45.18 5.37
C GLU A 424 14.88 44.80 4.11
N LYS A 425 14.52 43.52 3.97
CA LYS A 425 13.69 43.01 2.86
C LYS A 425 12.33 43.70 2.80
N MET A 426 11.65 43.86 3.94
CA MET A 426 10.35 44.56 4.00
C MET A 426 10.47 46.05 3.73
N THR A 427 11.55 46.70 4.20
CA THR A 427 11.82 48.11 3.91
C THR A 427 12.05 48.34 2.41
N LYS A 428 12.80 47.43 1.75
CA LYS A 428 12.98 47.45 0.29
C LYS A 428 11.66 47.28 -0.47
N GLN A 429 10.74 46.44 0.01
CA GLN A 429 9.40 46.28 -0.58
C GLN A 429 8.49 47.49 -0.31
N MET A 430 8.68 48.19 0.81
CA MET A 430 7.92 49.38 1.17
C MET A 430 8.29 50.60 0.32
N ALA A 431 9.56 50.75 -0.06
CA ALA A 431 10.06 51.89 -0.85
C ALA A 431 9.27 52.17 -2.16
N PRO A 432 9.00 51.19 -3.05
CA PRO A 432 8.23 51.42 -4.27
C PRO A 432 6.76 51.74 -3.97
N VAL A 433 6.14 51.06 -2.99
CA VAL A 433 4.76 51.32 -2.57
C VAL A 433 4.62 52.75 -2.04
N MET A 434 5.58 53.21 -1.24
CA MET A 434 5.61 54.57 -0.71
C MET A 434 5.82 55.62 -1.84
N ARG A 435 6.65 55.31 -2.84
CA ARG A 435 6.84 56.16 -4.04
C ARG A 435 5.57 56.26 -4.87
N GLU A 436 4.86 55.15 -5.07
CA GLU A 436 3.59 55.09 -5.81
C GLU A 436 2.46 55.79 -5.05
N MET A 437 2.42 55.65 -3.72
CA MET A 437 1.49 56.35 -2.85
C MET A 437 1.73 57.88 -2.88
N LYS A 438 2.99 58.34 -2.83
CA LYS A 438 3.33 59.78 -2.94
C LYS A 438 2.98 60.35 -4.32
N SER A 439 3.25 59.61 -5.40
CA SER A 439 2.96 60.09 -6.76
C SER A 439 1.45 60.17 -7.03
N LYS A 440 0.68 59.14 -6.62
CA LYS A 440 -0.77 59.12 -6.82
C LYS A 440 -1.52 60.05 -5.87
N SER A 441 -1.08 60.23 -4.63
CA SER A 441 -1.66 61.24 -3.72
C SER A 441 -1.40 62.68 -4.20
N ALA A 442 -0.27 62.95 -4.85
CA ALA A 442 -0.02 64.25 -5.50
C ALA A 442 -0.94 64.51 -6.70
N ILE A 443 -1.26 63.46 -7.48
CA ILE A 443 -2.22 63.52 -8.59
C ILE A 443 -3.63 63.81 -8.06
N VAL A 444 -4.05 63.12 -6.99
CA VAL A 444 -5.35 63.39 -6.33
C VAL A 444 -5.43 64.83 -5.84
N LYS A 445 -4.42 65.35 -5.14
CA LYS A 445 -4.40 66.75 -4.67
C LYS A 445 -4.49 67.78 -5.81
N LYS A 446 -3.94 67.48 -6.99
CA LYS A 446 -4.07 68.36 -8.17
C LYS A 446 -5.47 68.33 -8.77
N ILE A 447 -6.09 67.15 -8.87
CA ILE A 447 -7.45 66.96 -9.38
C ILE A 447 -8.48 67.65 -8.46
N SER A 448 -8.31 67.55 -7.14
CA SER A 448 -9.18 68.21 -6.15
C SER A 448 -9.10 69.74 -6.20
N LYS A 449 -7.93 70.31 -6.50
CA LYS A 449 -7.75 71.76 -6.67
C LYS A 449 -8.31 72.29 -8.00
N GLY A 450 -8.48 71.43 -9.00
CA GLY A 450 -9.05 71.76 -10.31
C GLY A 450 -10.56 71.56 -10.43
N GLY A 451 -11.26 71.18 -9.34
CA GLY A 451 -12.71 71.03 -9.32
C GLY A 451 -13.28 69.77 -9.98
N ALA A 452 -12.43 68.82 -10.41
CA ALA A 452 -12.87 67.57 -11.05
C ALA A 452 -13.05 66.44 -10.03
N ALA A 453 -14.09 65.60 -10.21
CA ALA A 453 -14.34 64.43 -9.38
C ALA A 453 -13.37 63.27 -9.72
N ILE A 454 -12.91 62.55 -8.71
CA ILE A 454 -12.04 61.37 -8.84
C ILE A 454 -12.85 60.20 -9.41
N SER A 455 -12.34 59.50 -10.42
CA SER A 455 -13.05 58.34 -11.00
C SER A 455 -12.99 57.09 -10.10
N ASP A 456 -13.97 56.21 -10.23
CA ASP A 456 -14.07 54.98 -9.42
C ASP A 456 -12.85 54.06 -9.60
N LYS A 457 -12.32 53.98 -10.82
CA LYS A 457 -11.09 53.21 -11.13
C LYS A 457 -9.86 53.76 -10.40
N GLN A 458 -9.76 55.08 -10.22
CA GLN A 458 -8.66 55.72 -9.47
C GLN A 458 -8.82 55.51 -7.96
N ARG A 459 -10.05 55.56 -7.44
CA ARG A 459 -10.34 55.25 -6.03
C ARG A 459 -9.98 53.81 -5.67
N GLU A 460 -10.31 52.85 -6.53
CA GLU A 460 -10.01 51.44 -6.29
C GLU A 460 -8.49 51.16 -6.34
N GLN A 461 -7.76 51.78 -7.26
CA GLN A 461 -6.30 51.68 -7.31
C GLN A 461 -5.60 52.29 -6.08
N LEU A 462 -6.10 53.43 -5.59
CA LEU A 462 -5.60 54.05 -4.36
C LEU A 462 -5.88 53.17 -3.14
N LYS A 463 -7.09 52.58 -3.07
CA LYS A 463 -7.46 51.65 -1.99
C LYS A 463 -6.49 50.47 -1.94
N LYS A 464 -6.20 49.83 -3.07
CA LYS A 464 -5.23 48.71 -3.14
C LYS A 464 -3.83 49.09 -2.66
N ILE A 465 -3.35 50.29 -2.99
CA ILE A 465 -2.04 50.78 -2.55
C ILE A 465 -2.03 51.09 -1.05
N VAL A 466 -3.09 51.73 -0.54
CA VAL A 466 -3.24 52.03 0.89
C VAL A 466 -3.34 50.74 1.71
N ASP A 467 -4.10 49.76 1.25
CA ASP A 467 -4.23 48.45 1.90
C ASP A 467 -2.88 47.71 1.93
N THR A 468 -2.13 47.76 0.82
CA THR A 468 -0.78 47.19 0.73
C THR A 468 0.20 47.91 1.66
N TYR A 469 0.17 49.25 1.70
CA TYR A 469 1.00 50.07 2.58
C TYR A 469 0.70 49.82 4.06
N ASN A 470 -0.58 49.78 4.44
CA ASN A 470 -0.99 49.50 5.81
C ASN A 470 -0.59 48.08 6.22
N GLY A 471 -0.79 47.09 5.34
CA GLY A 471 -0.38 45.70 5.58
C GLY A 471 1.12 45.56 5.81
N LEU A 472 1.95 46.21 4.99
CA LEU A 472 3.41 46.21 5.17
C LEU A 472 3.84 47.02 6.40
N SER A 473 3.16 48.13 6.70
CA SER A 473 3.50 49.01 7.84
C SER A 473 3.24 48.33 9.18
N VAL A 474 2.14 47.58 9.29
CA VAL A 474 1.83 46.77 10.48
C VAL A 474 2.90 45.67 10.67
N LYS A 475 3.31 45.01 9.58
CA LYS A 475 4.37 43.98 9.63
C LYS A 475 5.72 44.56 10.04
N LEU A 476 6.11 45.72 9.50
CA LEU A 476 7.36 46.40 9.89
C LEU A 476 7.35 46.81 11.36
N LYS A 477 6.27 47.43 11.85
CA LYS A 477 6.15 47.77 13.28
C LYS A 477 6.24 46.55 14.18
N TYR A 478 5.66 45.42 13.76
CA TYR A 478 5.76 44.16 14.49
C TYR A 478 7.20 43.62 14.53
N ILE A 479 7.92 43.66 13.41
CA ILE A 479 9.33 43.26 13.34
C ILE A 479 10.21 44.16 14.22
N GLU A 480 10.01 45.48 14.15
CA GLU A 480 10.75 46.45 14.98
C GLU A 480 10.53 46.22 16.47
N LYS A 481 9.29 45.98 16.88
CA LYS A 481 8.99 45.62 18.27
C LYS A 481 9.69 44.33 18.69
N LYS A 482 9.71 43.29 17.84
CA LYS A 482 10.43 42.04 18.12
C LYS A 482 11.94 42.24 18.23
N ILE A 483 12.51 43.13 17.40
CA ILE A 483 13.93 43.48 17.47
C ILE A 483 14.24 44.14 18.83
N GLU A 484 13.41 45.07 19.29
CA GLU A 484 13.56 45.68 20.62
C GLU A 484 13.43 44.65 21.75
N GLU A 485 12.44 43.75 21.66
CA GLU A 485 12.23 42.68 22.63
C GLU A 485 13.45 41.73 22.70
N VAL A 486 14.02 41.32 21.57
CA VAL A 486 15.20 40.44 21.53
C VAL A 486 16.45 41.19 22.01
N ASN A 487 16.67 42.43 21.59
CA ASN A 487 17.80 43.24 22.06
C ASN A 487 17.80 43.42 23.57
N ALA A 488 16.62 43.59 24.19
CA ALA A 488 16.50 43.69 25.64
C ALA A 488 16.85 42.40 26.39
N THR A 489 16.86 41.24 25.71
CA THR A 489 17.26 39.94 26.29
C THR A 489 18.75 39.61 26.11
N ILE A 490 19.49 40.39 25.32
CA ILE A 490 20.93 40.21 25.12
C ILE A 490 21.65 40.90 26.28
N GLU A 491 21.76 40.19 27.41
CA GLU A 491 22.61 40.60 28.53
C GLU A 491 24.03 40.02 28.40
N GLU A 492 25.00 40.59 29.15
CA GLU A 492 26.31 39.95 29.28
C GLU A 492 26.17 38.59 29.97
N PRO A 493 26.86 37.55 29.51
CA PRO A 493 26.68 36.20 30.03
C PRO A 493 27.06 36.14 31.51
N THR A 494 26.08 35.80 32.36
CA THR A 494 26.23 35.67 33.81
C THR A 494 26.98 34.40 34.22
N GLN A 495 27.08 33.40 33.34
CA GLN A 495 27.76 32.13 33.57
C GLN A 495 28.72 31.81 32.40
N CYS A 496 30.00 31.65 32.73
CA CYS A 496 31.11 31.46 31.78
C CYS A 496 31.93 30.19 32.14
N ASP A 497 31.24 29.10 32.44
CA ASP A 497 31.86 27.90 33.05
C ASP A 497 32.56 26.97 32.04
N GLY A 498 32.43 27.27 30.75
CA GLY A 498 33.01 26.47 29.69
C GLY A 498 34.51 26.69 29.51
N PHE A 499 35.13 25.79 28.76
CA PHE A 499 36.58 25.81 28.54
C PHE A 499 36.95 25.31 27.14
N ILE A 500 38.15 25.70 26.70
CA ILE A 500 38.81 25.15 25.52
C ILE A 500 40.04 24.39 26.01
N ARG A 501 40.06 23.06 25.88
CA ARG A 501 41.19 22.20 26.25
C ARG A 501 41.87 21.65 25.01
N VAL A 502 43.17 21.85 24.92
CA VAL A 502 44.03 21.27 23.88
C VAL A 502 44.99 20.29 24.52
N LYS A 503 44.81 19.00 24.24
CA LYS A 503 45.55 17.91 24.90
C LYS A 503 47.00 17.79 24.44
N ASP A 504 47.25 17.92 23.14
CA ASP A 504 48.61 17.86 22.58
C ASP A 504 49.10 19.24 22.16
N THR A 505 48.66 19.76 21.01
CA THR A 505 49.26 20.96 20.40
C THR A 505 48.23 21.98 19.91
N ILE A 506 48.42 23.26 20.26
CA ILE A 506 47.80 24.40 19.57
C ILE A 506 48.85 25.18 18.78
N TYR A 507 48.60 25.38 17.49
CA TYR A 507 49.55 25.97 16.54
C TYR A 507 49.37 27.50 16.41
N PRO A 508 50.39 28.22 15.91
CA PRO A 508 50.25 29.64 15.60
C PRO A 508 49.18 29.93 14.55
N GLY A 509 48.58 31.13 14.61
CA GLY A 509 47.51 31.55 13.71
C GLY A 509 46.11 31.10 14.15
N VAL A 510 45.99 30.31 15.21
CA VAL A 510 44.69 30.00 15.84
C VAL A 510 44.19 31.22 16.59
N GLU A 511 42.94 31.60 16.33
CA GLU A 511 42.23 32.65 17.04
C GLU A 511 41.21 32.03 18.00
N LEU A 512 41.35 32.34 19.29
CA LEU A 512 40.44 31.93 20.34
C LEU A 512 39.58 33.12 20.77
N SER A 513 38.28 32.92 20.89
CA SER A 513 37.33 33.86 21.50
C SER A 513 36.47 33.13 22.53
N LEU A 514 36.43 33.60 23.78
CA LEU A 514 35.56 33.04 24.81
C LEU A 514 34.59 34.12 25.27
N TYR A 515 33.30 33.85 25.06
CA TYR A 515 32.15 34.67 25.46
C TYR A 515 32.18 36.13 24.99
N GLY A 516 33.01 36.45 23.98
CA GLY A 516 33.28 37.82 23.52
C GLY A 516 34.13 38.66 24.48
N MET A 517 34.51 38.12 25.65
CA MET A 517 35.26 38.82 26.69
C MET A 517 36.78 38.58 26.56
N GLY A 518 37.17 37.36 26.19
CA GLY A 518 38.57 36.98 26.02
C GLY A 518 38.91 36.66 24.57
N ARG A 519 39.79 37.44 23.94
CA ARG A 519 40.30 37.16 22.59
C ARG A 519 41.81 36.94 22.62
N LYS A 520 42.29 35.86 22.01
CA LYS A 520 43.73 35.54 21.92
C LYS A 520 44.07 34.94 20.56
N VAL A 521 45.05 35.54 19.89
CA VAL A 521 45.69 34.93 18.72
C VAL A 521 46.95 34.21 19.20
N VAL A 522 47.06 32.92 18.89
CA VAL A 522 48.21 32.09 19.24
C VAL A 522 49.40 32.49 18.36
N LYS A 523 50.46 32.99 18.99
CA LYS A 523 51.69 33.44 18.30
C LYS A 523 52.76 32.36 18.21
N ASN A 524 52.84 31.50 19.21
CA ASN A 524 53.83 30.42 19.32
C ASN A 524 53.09 29.11 19.59
N LYS A 525 53.66 28.01 19.13
CA LYS A 525 53.16 26.66 19.44
C LYS A 525 53.12 26.45 20.95
N MET A 526 51.98 26.00 21.47
CA MET A 526 51.80 25.64 22.89
C MET A 526 51.31 24.20 23.00
N THR A 527 51.61 23.54 24.10
CA THR A 527 51.22 22.15 24.36
C THR A 527 50.47 22.00 25.66
N ASN A 528 49.51 21.08 25.70
CA ASN A 528 48.70 20.74 26.87
C ASN A 528 48.15 21.97 27.61
N LYS A 529 47.25 22.72 26.95
CA LYS A 529 46.71 23.99 27.49
C LYS A 529 45.21 23.94 27.66
N VAL A 530 44.72 24.63 28.69
CA VAL A 530 43.32 24.89 28.98
C VAL A 530 43.11 26.40 28.97
N PHE A 531 42.11 26.87 28.23
CA PHE A 531 41.70 28.26 28.18
C PHE A 531 40.30 28.38 28.80
N ARG A 532 40.14 29.28 29.76
CA ARG A 532 38.85 29.55 30.44
C ARG A 532 38.74 31.02 30.82
N ILE A 533 37.52 31.48 31.07
CA ILE A 533 37.29 32.82 31.64
C ILE A 533 37.24 32.68 33.16
N ASP A 534 38.06 33.44 33.87
CA ASP A 534 37.97 33.62 35.32
C ASP A 534 37.97 35.13 35.62
N LYS A 535 37.02 35.60 36.43
CA LYS A 535 36.82 37.03 36.74
C LYS A 535 36.85 37.94 35.50
N SER A 536 36.17 37.54 34.43
CA SER A 536 36.08 38.29 33.16
C SER A 536 37.40 38.41 32.38
N GLU A 537 38.44 37.70 32.79
CA GLU A 537 39.73 37.65 32.10
C GLU A 537 40.02 36.25 31.54
N LEU A 538 40.70 36.19 30.40
CA LEU A 538 41.14 34.93 29.81
C LEU A 538 42.33 34.35 30.58
N GLN A 539 42.11 33.25 31.29
CA GLN A 539 43.16 32.47 31.93
C GLN A 539 43.65 31.36 31.01
N VAL A 540 44.97 31.12 31.05
CA VAL A 540 45.62 30.03 30.32
C VAL A 540 46.32 29.14 31.33
N GLU A 541 45.87 27.89 31.41
CA GLU A 541 46.34 26.87 32.34
C GLU A 541 46.95 25.70 31.60
N GLY A 542 47.72 24.88 32.31
CA GLY A 542 48.42 23.73 31.76
C GLY A 542 49.93 23.82 31.92
#